data_AF-A0A2S9GCV8-F1
#
_entry.id   AF-A0A2S9GCV8-F1
#
_cell.length_a   1.000
_cell.length_b   1.000
_cell.length_c   1.000
_cell.angle_alpha   90.00
_cell.angle_beta   90.00
_cell.angle_gamma   90.00
#
_symmetry.space_group_name_H-M   'P 1'
#
loop_
_entity.id
_entity.type
_entity.pdbx_description
1 polymer ?
#
loop_
_entity_poly.entity_id
_entity_poly.type
_entity_poly.pdbx_seq_one_letter_code
_entity_poly.pdbx_strand_id
1 'polypeptide(L)'
;VSGLNSPVDFRFLPDGRILVAEKGGAIRVVENGTLLAQPAITIAVRTEFERGIGGLAVDPDFVTNGRIYVSYVAAANNRNTLSR
;
A
#
# COMPACT_ATOMS: atom_id res chain seq x y z
N VAL A 1 1.73 -1.15 16.64
CA VAL A 1 2.82 -1.10 15.64
C VAL A 1 3.32 0.34 15.56
N SER A 2 4.61 0.57 15.72
CA SER A 2 5.25 1.89 15.56
C SER A 2 6.08 1.95 14.26
N GLY A 3 6.55 3.15 13.87
CA GLY A 3 7.43 3.33 12.71
C GLY A 3 6.74 3.49 11.34
N LEU A 4 5.41 3.55 11.32
CA LEU A 4 4.63 3.91 10.13
C LEU A 4 4.73 5.41 9.84
N ASN A 5 4.72 5.77 8.57
CA ASN A 5 4.76 7.15 8.11
C ASN A 5 3.49 7.51 7.33
N SER A 6 2.58 8.26 7.98
CA SER A 6 1.31 8.70 7.38
C SER A 6 0.48 7.56 6.75
N PRO A 7 0.10 6.53 7.52
CA PRO A 7 -0.72 5.42 7.01
C PRO A 7 -2.11 5.92 6.60
N VAL A 8 -2.62 5.42 5.48
CA VAL A 8 -3.91 5.86 4.88
C VAL A 8 -4.92 4.72 4.74
N ASP A 9 -4.47 3.48 4.61
CA ASP A 9 -5.34 2.30 4.49
C ASP A 9 -4.60 1.02 4.92
N PHE A 10 -5.33 -0.05 5.23
CA PHE A 10 -4.74 -1.36 5.57
C PHE A 10 -5.64 -2.55 5.24
N ARG A 11 -5.06 -3.72 4.98
CA ARG A 11 -5.79 -4.98 4.77
C ARG A 11 -5.11 -6.13 5.50
N PHE A 12 -5.91 -6.98 6.15
CA PHE A 12 -5.43 -8.27 6.67
C PHE A 12 -5.23 -9.25 5.52
N LEU A 13 -4.15 -10.00 5.57
CA LEU A 13 -3.89 -11.11 4.67
C LEU A 13 -4.29 -12.44 5.32
N PRO A 14 -4.65 -13.46 4.52
CA PRO A 14 -5.05 -14.78 5.04
C PRO A 14 -3.96 -15.51 5.86
N ASP A 15 -2.69 -15.14 5.68
CA ASP A 15 -1.56 -15.68 6.44
C ASP A 15 -1.30 -14.95 7.76
N GLY A 16 -2.15 -13.99 8.14
CA GLY A 16 -2.06 -13.23 9.39
C GLY A 16 -1.20 -11.97 9.32
N ARG A 17 -0.56 -11.68 8.18
CA ARG A 17 0.11 -10.40 7.95
C ARG A 17 -0.88 -9.28 7.71
N ILE A 18 -0.44 -8.03 7.89
CA ILE A 18 -1.22 -6.83 7.56
C ILE A 18 -0.44 -6.03 6.52
N LEU A 19 -1.06 -5.72 5.39
CA LEU A 19 -0.56 -4.72 4.48
C LEU A 19 -1.03 -3.34 4.93
N VAL A 20 -0.14 -2.37 4.99
CA VAL A 20 -0.43 -0.98 5.33
C VAL A 20 0.03 -0.08 4.21
N ALA A 21 -0.87 0.72 3.66
CA ALA A 21 -0.52 1.74 2.68
C ALA A 21 -0.13 3.04 3.39
N GLU A 22 1.03 3.60 3.02
CA GLU A 22 1.52 4.90 3.47
C GLU A 22 1.30 5.93 2.37
N LYS A 23 0.84 7.15 2.73
CA LYS A 23 0.54 8.23 1.78
C LYS A 23 1.66 8.46 0.77
N GLY A 24 2.92 8.34 1.21
CA GLY A 24 4.13 8.53 0.42
C GLY A 24 4.44 7.45 -0.62
N GLY A 25 3.57 6.47 -0.82
CA GLY A 25 3.72 5.46 -1.87
C GLY A 25 4.22 4.10 -1.40
N ALA A 26 4.53 3.92 -0.12
CA ALA A 26 5.00 2.64 0.40
C ALA A 26 3.84 1.73 0.81
N ILE A 27 3.91 0.46 0.40
CA ILE A 27 3.09 -0.63 0.94
C ILE A 27 3.97 -1.39 1.94
N ARG A 28 3.65 -1.23 3.22
CA ARG A 28 4.37 -1.85 4.34
C ARG A 28 3.71 -3.16 4.74
N VAL A 29 4.49 -4.02 5.38
CA VAL A 29 4.03 -5.29 5.94
C VAL A 29 4.24 -5.25 7.44
N VAL A 30 3.17 -5.55 8.17
CA VAL A 30 3.24 -5.87 9.59
C VAL A 30 3.08 -7.37 9.73
N GLU A 31 3.99 -8.00 10.43
CA GLU A 31 3.98 -9.43 10.72
C GLU A 31 4.22 -9.62 12.22
N ASN A 32 3.35 -10.40 12.88
CA ASN A 32 3.42 -10.67 14.32
C ASN A 32 3.55 -9.38 15.18
N GLY A 33 2.81 -8.33 14.81
CA GLY A 33 2.83 -7.04 15.50
C GLY A 33 4.06 -6.16 15.24
N THR A 34 5.00 -6.62 14.41
CA THR A 34 6.23 -5.92 14.06
C THR A 34 6.16 -5.38 12.64
N LEU A 35 6.57 -4.13 12.44
CA LEU A 35 6.71 -3.54 11.12
C LEU A 35 8.00 -4.05 10.48
N LEU A 36 7.90 -4.66 9.30
CA LEU A 36 9.09 -5.09 8.56
C LEU A 36 9.91 -3.87 8.11
N ALA A 37 11.23 -4.04 8.11
CA ALA A 37 12.18 -2.96 7.83
C ALA A 37 12.03 -2.40 6.40
N GLN A 38 11.80 -3.27 5.42
CA GLN A 38 11.63 -2.89 4.03
C GLN A 38 10.14 -2.88 3.63
N PRO A 39 9.69 -1.92 2.81
CA PRO A 39 8.37 -1.99 2.19
C PRO A 39 8.32 -3.19 1.24
N ALA A 40 7.13 -3.78 1.07
CA ALA A 40 6.91 -4.79 0.04
C ALA A 40 6.93 -4.18 -1.36
N ILE A 41 6.37 -2.97 -1.51
CA ILE A 41 6.29 -2.22 -2.76
C ILE A 41 6.45 -0.73 -2.46
N THR A 42 7.12 0.01 -3.34
CA THR A 42 7.15 1.47 -3.33
C THR A 42 6.70 2.00 -4.68
N ILE A 43 5.72 2.90 -4.65
CA ILE A 43 5.11 3.54 -5.83
C ILE A 43 5.51 5.01 -5.84
N ALA A 44 5.97 5.51 -6.99
CA ALA A 44 6.26 6.93 -7.16
C ALA A 44 4.96 7.75 -7.25
N VAL A 45 4.68 8.53 -6.20
CA VAL A 45 3.45 9.32 -6.06
C VAL A 45 3.75 10.81 -5.87
N ARG A 46 2.76 11.64 -6.16
CA ARG A 46 2.69 13.02 -5.64
C ARG A 46 2.21 13.01 -4.19
N THR A 47 2.66 13.96 -3.37
CA THR A 47 2.39 13.96 -1.93
C THR A 47 1.79 15.26 -1.39
N GLU A 48 1.58 16.25 -2.26
CA GLU A 48 1.03 17.55 -1.89
C GLU A 48 -0.44 17.41 -1.46
N PHE A 49 -0.83 18.01 -0.34
CA PHE A 49 -2.20 17.97 0.21
C PHE A 49 -2.72 16.53 0.43
N GLU A 50 -3.78 16.12 -0.25
CA GLU A 50 -4.35 14.76 -0.17
C GLU A 50 -3.77 13.81 -1.23
N ARG A 51 -2.85 14.29 -2.08
CA ARG A 51 -2.20 13.45 -3.08
C ARG A 51 -1.32 12.40 -2.39
N GLY A 52 -1.27 11.22 -2.99
CA GLY A 52 -0.52 10.08 -2.48
C GLY A 52 -1.22 8.79 -2.86
N ILE A 53 -1.04 7.76 -2.04
CA ILE A 53 -1.95 6.62 -2.03
C ILE A 53 -3.30 7.06 -1.45
N GLY A 54 -4.40 6.67 -2.11
CA GLY A 54 -5.77 6.89 -1.65
C GLY A 54 -6.44 5.63 -1.09
N GLY A 55 -5.94 4.43 -1.40
CA GLY A 55 -6.52 3.18 -0.89
C GLY A 55 -5.83 1.92 -1.39
N LEU A 56 -6.12 0.81 -0.71
CA LEU A 56 -5.55 -0.52 -0.94
C LEU A 56 -6.67 -1.58 -0.97
N ALA A 57 -6.60 -2.53 -1.88
CA ALA A 57 -7.44 -3.71 -1.87
C ALA A 57 -6.60 -4.96 -2.09
N VAL A 58 -7.03 -6.07 -1.50
CA VAL A 58 -6.43 -7.39 -1.67
C VAL A 58 -7.42 -8.21 -2.49
N ASP A 59 -6.91 -8.88 -3.53
CA ASP A 59 -7.74 -9.75 -4.35
C ASP A 59 -8.33 -10.89 -3.50
N PRO A 60 -9.61 -11.27 -3.67
CA PRO A 60 -10.20 -12.38 -2.91
C PRO A 60 -9.41 -13.69 -3.07
N ASP A 61 -8.77 -13.90 -4.23
CA ASP A 61 -7.95 -15.08 -4.53
C ASP A 61 -6.46 -14.86 -4.23
N PHE A 62 -6.11 -13.88 -3.37
CA PHE A 62 -4.72 -13.49 -3.07
C PHE A 62 -3.80 -14.64 -2.71
N VAL A 63 -4.29 -15.65 -1.98
CA VAL A 63 -3.49 -16.85 -1.63
C VAL A 63 -2.96 -17.56 -2.87
N THR A 64 -3.70 -17.50 -3.97
CA THR A 64 -3.34 -18.15 -5.24
C THR A 64 -2.63 -17.21 -6.21
N ASN A 65 -3.00 -15.92 -6.24
CA ASN A 65 -2.57 -15.00 -7.28
C ASN A 65 -1.64 -13.87 -6.81
N GLY A 66 -1.53 -13.63 -5.50
CA GLY A 66 -0.69 -12.60 -4.90
C GLY A 66 -1.07 -11.16 -5.26
N ARG A 67 -2.27 -10.90 -5.78
CA ARG A 67 -2.65 -9.59 -6.33
C ARG A 67 -3.17 -8.62 -5.27
N ILE A 68 -2.67 -7.40 -5.35
CA ILE A 68 -3.19 -6.25 -4.61
C ILE A 68 -3.45 -5.12 -5.60
N TYR A 69 -4.38 -4.25 -5.25
CA TYR A 69 -4.75 -3.09 -6.05
C TYR A 69 -4.55 -1.84 -5.20
N VAL A 70 -3.91 -0.81 -5.77
CA VAL A 70 -3.61 0.44 -5.08
C VAL A 70 -4.14 1.59 -5.92
N SER A 71 -4.94 2.47 -5.32
CA SER A 71 -5.33 3.74 -5.94
C SER A 71 -4.35 4.83 -5.52
N TYR A 72 -3.81 5.59 -6.48
CA TYR A 72 -2.80 6.61 -6.18
C TYR A 72 -2.75 7.74 -7.21
N VAL A 73 -2.20 8.89 -6.80
CA VAL A 73 -1.88 10.01 -7.69
C VAL A 73 -0.43 9.87 -8.16
N ALA A 74 -0.25 9.49 -9.43
CA ALA A 74 1.07 9.24 -10.01
C ALA A 74 1.97 10.50 -10.03
N ALA A 75 3.29 10.28 -9.89
CA ALA A 75 4.29 11.34 -10.01
C ALA A 75 4.38 11.93 -11.44
N ALA A 76 4.10 11.12 -12.47
CA ALA A 76 4.15 11.52 -13.88
C ALA A 76 2.77 11.94 -14.45
N ASN A 77 2.80 12.95 -15.33
CA ASN A 77 1.73 13.57 -16.15
C ASN A 77 0.31 13.03 -15.94
N ASN A 78 -0.56 13.80 -15.26
CA ASN A 78 -2.02 13.64 -15.07
C ASN A 78 -2.67 12.39 -15.71
N ARG A 79 -2.32 11.20 -15.20
CA ARG A 79 -2.94 9.93 -15.59
C ARG A 79 -3.46 9.25 -14.34
N ASN A 80 -4.76 9.02 -14.31
CA ASN A 80 -5.34 8.02 -13.42
C ASN A 80 -4.91 6.66 -13.95
N THR A 81 -4.02 5.99 -13.23
CA THR A 81 -3.49 4.68 -13.63
C THR A 81 -4.09 3.63 -12.71
N LEU A 82 -4.79 2.66 -13.28
CA LEU A 82 -5.12 1.42 -12.60
C LEU A 82 -4.00 0.42 -12.93
N SER A 83 -3.12 0.15 -11.97
CA SER A 83 -2.10 -0.89 -12.11
C SER A 83 -2.70 -2.25 -11.75
N ARG A 84 -2.52 -3.24 -12.62
CA ARG A 84 -2.89 -4.65 -12.44
C ARG A 84 -1.65 -5.48 -12.15
#